data_AF-A0A0G0LFW2-F1
#
_entry.id   AF-A0A0G0LFW2-F1
#
_cell.length_a   1.000
_cell.length_b   1.000
_cell.length_c   1.000
_cell.angle_alpha   90.00
_cell.angle_beta   90.00
_cell.angle_gamma   90.00
#
_symmetry.space_group_name_H-M   'P 1'
#
loop_
_entity.id
_entity.type
_entity.pdbx_description
1 polymer ?
#
loop_
_entity_poly.entity_id
_entity_poly.type
_entity_poly.pdbx_seq_one_letter_code
_entity_poly.pdbx_strand_id
1 'polypeptide(L)'
;MKSKRVGELIKEYINMKNENEKFKELIAKIEKMKKSGEIDLSTEEDLSLAVMNLISLEEHFFFTGVKTGKNDYMDLLFQVREVRKSLLKKLIDKHEGETWCISKHLLGTTMRLIEVGTKLYADGKKDEAKEIFGKAHEIYSLFWALRLKLIDTAGLKTAVAKEQPWTMKDIMDKLVDCCDE
;
A
#
# COMPACT_ATOMS: atom_id res chain seq x y z
N MET A 1 -45.22 10.14 -5.41
CA MET A 1 -43.99 9.37 -5.75
C MET A 1 -42.84 10.20 -6.36
N LYS A 2 -43.06 11.36 -7.00
CA LYS A 2 -41.96 12.12 -7.63
C LYS A 2 -41.07 12.95 -6.67
N SER A 3 -41.56 13.39 -5.50
CA SER A 3 -40.76 14.25 -4.59
C SER A 3 -39.73 13.51 -3.73
N LYS A 4 -39.96 12.23 -3.38
CA LYS A 4 -38.98 11.39 -2.67
C LYS A 4 -37.67 11.23 -3.48
N ARG A 5 -37.79 11.08 -4.80
CA ARG A 5 -36.67 10.85 -5.72
C ARG A 5 -35.76 12.07 -5.89
N VAL A 6 -36.31 13.29 -5.80
CA VAL A 6 -35.52 14.53 -5.88
C VAL A 6 -34.71 14.76 -4.60
N GLY A 7 -35.28 14.44 -3.44
CA GLY A 7 -34.56 14.53 -2.16
C GLY A 7 -33.40 13.55 -2.05
N GLU A 8 -33.53 12.36 -2.63
CA GLU A 8 -32.45 11.36 -2.73
C GLU A 8 -31.32 11.83 -3.64
N LEU A 9 -31.64 12.35 -4.84
CA LEU A 9 -30.66 12.89 -5.78
C LEU A 9 -29.88 14.10 -5.22
N ILE A 10 -30.55 14.97 -4.45
CA ILE A 10 -29.89 16.11 -3.79
C ILE A 10 -28.94 15.62 -2.69
N LYS A 11 -29.32 14.59 -1.94
CA LYS A 11 -28.44 13.98 -0.93
C LYS A 11 -27.22 13.32 -1.57
N GLU A 12 -27.40 12.57 -2.66
CA GLU A 12 -26.31 11.98 -3.43
C GLU A 12 -25.36 13.05 -3.97
N TYR A 13 -25.90 14.13 -4.57
CA TYR A 13 -25.10 15.25 -5.07
C TYR A 13 -24.31 15.97 -3.96
N ILE A 14 -24.96 16.26 -2.82
CA ILE A 14 -24.29 16.89 -1.67
C ILE A 14 -23.22 15.96 -1.11
N ASN A 15 -23.48 14.66 -1.01
CA ASN A 15 -22.51 13.69 -0.50
C ASN A 15 -21.29 13.59 -1.42
N MET A 16 -21.51 13.45 -2.74
CA MET A 16 -20.46 13.44 -3.76
C MET A 16 -19.63 14.74 -3.73
N LYS A 17 -20.27 15.90 -3.58
CA LYS A 17 -19.58 17.19 -3.49
C LYS A 17 -18.71 17.28 -2.22
N ASN A 18 -19.23 16.84 -1.07
CA ASN A 18 -18.49 16.83 0.19
C ASN A 18 -17.31 15.84 0.15
N GLU A 19 -17.47 14.69 -0.50
CA GLU A 19 -16.39 13.71 -0.70
C GLU A 19 -15.30 14.24 -1.64
N ASN A 20 -15.67 15.01 -2.66
CA ASN A 20 -14.73 15.69 -3.56
C ASN A 20 -13.94 16.82 -2.85
N GLU A 21 -14.57 17.56 -1.94
CA GLU A 21 -13.85 18.55 -1.11
C GLU A 21 -12.90 17.88 -0.11
N LYS A 22 -13.32 16.81 0.57
CA LYS A 22 -12.42 16.00 1.42
C LYS A 22 -11.22 15.44 0.64
N PHE A 23 -11.44 15.02 -0.60
CA PHE A 23 -10.37 14.56 -1.49
C PHE A 23 -9.39 15.69 -1.81
N LYS A 24 -9.87 16.89 -2.17
CA LYS A 24 -9.00 18.05 -2.42
C LYS A 24 -8.20 18.45 -1.19
N GLU A 25 -8.82 18.43 -0.01
CA GLU A 25 -8.13 18.70 1.26
C GLU A 25 -7.03 17.67 1.54
N LEU A 26 -7.27 16.40 1.23
CA LEU A 26 -6.29 15.32 1.35
C LEU A 26 -5.09 15.53 0.42
N ILE A 27 -5.34 15.80 -0.86
CA ILE A 27 -4.30 16.12 -1.84
C ILE A 27 -3.50 17.34 -1.40
N ALA A 28 -4.17 18.41 -0.97
CA ALA A 28 -3.52 19.63 -0.49
C ALA A 28 -2.65 19.37 0.76
N LYS A 29 -3.09 18.50 1.67
CA LYS A 29 -2.30 18.08 2.84
C LYS A 29 -1.03 17.36 2.41
N ILE A 30 -1.13 16.46 1.44
CA ILE A 30 0.02 15.65 0.97
C ILE A 30 0.98 16.51 0.15
N GLU A 31 0.49 17.39 -0.72
CA GLU A 31 1.32 18.40 -1.40
C GLU A 31 2.06 19.29 -0.40
N LYS A 32 1.41 19.68 0.69
CA LYS A 32 2.05 20.47 1.74
C LYS A 32 3.18 19.68 2.42
N MET A 33 3.01 18.37 2.65
CA MET A 33 4.05 17.49 3.20
C MET A 33 5.21 17.29 2.21
N LYS A 34 4.93 17.17 0.90
CA LYS A 34 5.97 17.16 -0.15
C LYS A 34 6.76 18.48 -0.14
N LYS A 35 6.07 19.63 -0.16
CA LYS A 35 6.68 20.96 -0.20
C LYS A 35 7.45 21.32 1.07
N SER A 36 7.08 20.78 2.22
CA SER A 36 7.82 20.98 3.48
C SER A 36 9.11 20.16 3.57
N GLY A 37 9.34 19.22 2.65
CA GLY A 37 10.44 18.26 2.73
C GLY A 37 10.29 17.25 3.87
N GLU A 38 9.09 17.16 4.46
CA GLU A 38 8.79 16.20 5.53
C GLU A 38 8.67 14.77 4.98
N ILE A 39 8.31 14.64 3.69
CA ILE A 39 8.20 13.37 2.99
C ILE A 39 8.80 13.50 1.60
N ASP A 40 9.67 12.56 1.25
CA ASP A 40 10.16 12.33 -0.10
C ASP A 40 9.50 11.04 -0.65
N LEU A 41 8.40 11.20 -1.40
CA LEU A 41 7.62 10.03 -1.86
C LEU A 41 8.39 9.14 -2.83
N SER A 42 9.26 9.72 -3.65
CA SER A 42 10.02 8.98 -4.66
C SER A 42 11.03 8.07 -3.99
N THR A 43 11.88 8.64 -3.12
CA THR A 43 12.85 7.85 -2.34
C THR A 43 12.15 6.84 -1.43
N GLU A 44 11.02 7.21 -0.82
CA GLU A 44 10.27 6.30 0.06
C GLU A 44 9.60 5.16 -0.70
N GLU A 45 9.16 5.37 -1.94
CA GLU A 45 8.65 4.31 -2.81
C GLU A 45 9.72 3.29 -3.10
N ASP A 46 10.88 3.72 -3.60
CA ASP A 46 12.02 2.84 -3.87
C ASP A 46 12.43 2.06 -2.61
N LEU A 47 12.43 2.75 -1.47
CA LEU A 47 12.74 2.14 -0.18
C LEU A 47 11.68 1.10 0.23
N SER A 48 10.40 1.32 -0.07
CA SER A 48 9.33 0.36 0.19
C SER A 48 9.50 -0.91 -0.66
N LEU A 49 9.89 -0.77 -1.93
CA LEU A 49 10.20 -1.89 -2.82
C LEU A 49 11.46 -2.64 -2.36
N ALA A 50 12.48 -1.94 -1.88
CA ALA A 50 13.64 -2.56 -1.26
C ALA A 50 13.25 -3.40 -0.04
N VAL A 51 12.35 -2.90 0.81
CA VAL A 51 11.82 -3.66 1.96
C VAL A 51 11.04 -4.91 1.50
N MET A 52 10.22 -4.82 0.45
CA MET A 52 9.54 -5.99 -0.13
C MET A 52 10.56 -7.07 -0.52
N ASN A 53 11.60 -6.68 -1.25
CA ASN A 53 12.65 -7.61 -1.70
C ASN A 53 13.41 -8.25 -0.53
N LEU A 54 13.69 -7.50 0.54
CA LEU A 54 14.35 -8.05 1.74
C LEU A 54 13.45 -9.06 2.47
N ILE A 55 12.13 -8.84 2.53
CA ILE A 55 11.18 -9.83 3.06
C ILE A 55 11.25 -11.12 2.23
N SER A 56 11.26 -11.00 0.90
CA SER A 56 11.39 -12.16 0.01
C SER A 56 12.72 -12.91 0.23
N LEU A 57 13.83 -12.19 0.41
CA LEU A 57 15.12 -12.81 0.73
C LEU A 57 15.10 -13.59 2.05
N GLU A 58 14.48 -13.05 3.11
CA GLU A 58 14.31 -13.79 4.37
C GLU A 58 13.62 -15.15 4.14
N GLU A 59 12.55 -15.16 3.33
CA GLU A 59 11.81 -16.39 2.99
C GLU A 59 12.67 -17.38 2.17
N HIS A 60 13.40 -16.88 1.16
CA HIS A 60 14.28 -17.73 0.35
C HIS A 60 15.41 -18.35 1.16
N PHE A 61 16.03 -17.60 2.08
CA PHE A 61 17.06 -18.14 2.97
C PHE A 61 16.50 -19.17 3.94
N PHE A 62 15.31 -18.92 4.50
CA PHE A 62 14.62 -19.89 5.35
C PHE A 62 14.42 -21.22 4.61
N PHE A 63 13.78 -21.20 3.44
CA PHE A 63 13.52 -22.43 2.68
C PHE A 63 14.81 -23.13 2.25
N THR A 64 15.84 -22.38 1.87
CA THR A 64 17.12 -22.95 1.44
C THR A 64 17.83 -23.61 2.62
N GLY A 65 17.88 -22.97 3.78
CA GLY A 65 18.46 -23.53 5.00
C GLY A 65 17.75 -24.82 5.43
N VAL A 66 16.41 -24.83 5.44
CA VAL A 66 15.62 -26.04 5.77
C VAL A 66 15.87 -27.16 4.77
N LYS A 67 15.89 -26.87 3.46
CA LYS A 67 16.10 -27.89 2.41
C LYS A 67 17.52 -28.47 2.41
N THR A 68 18.52 -27.66 2.72
CA THR A 68 19.93 -28.06 2.61
C THR A 68 20.53 -28.53 3.93
N GLY A 69 19.89 -28.22 5.06
CA GLY A 69 20.43 -28.47 6.40
C GLY A 69 21.63 -27.58 6.75
N LYS A 70 21.95 -26.57 5.95
CA LYS A 70 23.10 -25.67 6.17
C LYS A 70 22.68 -24.46 7.00
N ASN A 71 23.30 -24.31 8.17
CA ASN A 71 22.99 -23.25 9.12
C ASN A 71 23.37 -21.84 8.62
N ASP A 72 24.38 -21.72 7.73
CA ASP A 72 24.82 -20.43 7.19
C ASP A 72 23.67 -19.63 6.53
N TYR A 73 22.65 -20.30 5.98
CA TYR A 73 21.47 -19.63 5.44
C TYR A 73 20.60 -18.98 6.52
N MET A 74 20.59 -19.52 7.74
CA MET A 74 19.91 -18.88 8.88
C MET A 74 20.67 -17.62 9.31
N ASP A 75 22.00 -17.66 9.31
CA ASP A 75 22.81 -16.48 9.61
C ASP A 75 22.57 -15.37 8.57
N LEU A 76 22.50 -15.73 7.28
CA LEU A 76 22.14 -14.79 6.20
C LEU A 76 20.72 -14.23 6.36
N LEU A 77 19.74 -15.07 6.74
CA LEU A 77 18.38 -14.62 7.04
C LEU A 77 18.40 -13.55 8.13
N PHE A 78 19.10 -13.79 9.24
CA PHE A 78 19.16 -12.82 10.35
C PHE A 78 19.87 -11.52 9.95
N GLN A 79 20.92 -11.58 9.13
CA GLN A 79 21.59 -10.39 8.60
C GLN A 79 20.64 -9.56 7.72
N VAL A 80 19.97 -10.19 6.76
CA VAL A 80 18.97 -9.51 5.90
C VAL A 80 17.84 -8.92 6.73
N ARG A 81 17.38 -9.64 7.75
CA ARG A 81 16.34 -9.17 8.66
C ARG A 81 16.74 -7.89 9.39
N GLU A 82 17.98 -7.76 9.84
CA GLU A 82 18.45 -6.53 10.47
C GLU A 82 18.53 -5.37 9.48
N VAL A 83 18.97 -5.61 8.24
CA VAL A 83 18.90 -4.60 7.17
C VAL A 83 17.45 -4.17 6.94
N ARG A 84 16.51 -5.11 6.76
CA ARG A 84 15.08 -4.82 6.59
C ARG A 84 14.52 -3.99 7.74
N LYS A 85 14.82 -4.36 8.99
CA LYS A 85 14.39 -3.59 10.16
C LYS A 85 14.95 -2.16 10.13
N SER A 86 16.21 -1.97 9.73
CA SER A 86 16.78 -0.63 9.65
C SER A 86 16.08 0.24 8.60
N LEU A 87 15.75 -0.32 7.43
CA LEU A 87 15.08 0.40 6.36
C LEU A 87 13.60 0.67 6.68
N LEU A 88 12.89 -0.30 7.25
CA LEU A 88 11.49 -0.12 7.65
C LEU A 88 11.33 0.95 8.75
N LYS A 89 12.34 1.18 9.61
CA LYS A 89 12.34 2.30 10.57
C LYS A 89 12.34 3.66 9.88
N LYS A 90 13.01 3.79 8.74
CA LYS A 90 13.03 5.03 7.96
C LYS A 90 11.68 5.31 7.29
N LEU A 91 10.92 4.26 6.98
CA LEU A 91 9.56 4.39 6.45
C LEU A 91 8.55 4.69 7.55
N ILE A 92 8.62 4.00 8.69
CA ILE A 92 7.57 4.06 9.74
C ILE A 92 8.17 4.62 11.03
N ASP A 93 8.11 5.95 11.16
CA ASP A 93 8.81 6.73 12.19
C ASP A 93 8.19 6.64 13.60
N LYS A 94 6.90 6.27 13.71
CA LYS A 94 6.19 6.14 15.00
C LYS A 94 5.32 4.90 15.02
N HIS A 95 5.59 3.99 15.96
CA HIS A 95 4.80 2.77 16.15
C HIS A 95 3.68 3.04 17.14
N GLU A 96 2.52 3.47 16.63
CA GLU A 96 1.28 3.30 17.37
C GLU A 96 0.76 1.87 17.10
N GLY A 97 0.74 1.03 18.14
CA GLY A 97 0.25 -0.35 18.06
C GLY A 97 0.96 -1.21 17.01
N GLU A 98 0.19 -1.94 16.19
CA GLU A 98 0.70 -2.91 15.21
C GLU A 98 1.11 -2.32 13.85
N THR A 99 1.14 -0.98 13.70
CA THR A 99 1.46 -0.28 12.44
C THR A 99 2.73 -0.81 11.75
N TRP A 100 3.77 -1.08 12.53
CA TRP A 100 5.02 -1.69 12.03
C TRP A 100 4.80 -3.05 11.35
N CYS A 101 4.07 -3.93 12.02
CA CYS A 101 3.77 -5.28 11.53
C CYS A 101 2.84 -5.21 10.33
N ILE A 102 1.80 -4.38 10.40
CA ILE A 102 0.84 -4.16 9.31
C ILE A 102 1.56 -3.67 8.05
N SER A 103 2.40 -2.64 8.13
CA SER A 103 3.17 -2.15 6.98
C SER A 103 4.00 -3.25 6.32
N LYS A 104 4.76 -4.02 7.12
CA LYS A 104 5.55 -5.15 6.61
C LYS A 104 4.67 -6.21 5.93
N HIS A 105 3.51 -6.53 6.51
CA HIS A 105 2.60 -7.52 5.94
C HIS A 105 1.94 -7.03 4.66
N LEU A 106 1.52 -5.77 4.59
CA LEU A 106 0.99 -5.15 3.36
C LEU A 106 2.05 -5.21 2.25
N LEU A 107 3.27 -4.75 2.51
CA LEU A 107 4.38 -4.80 1.53
C LEU A 107 4.66 -6.23 1.05
N GLY A 108 4.78 -7.20 1.97
CA GLY A 108 5.00 -8.60 1.60
C GLY A 108 3.86 -9.20 0.78
N THR A 109 2.60 -8.88 1.13
CA THR A 109 1.43 -9.32 0.38
C THR A 109 1.38 -8.70 -1.02
N THR A 110 1.66 -7.40 -1.17
CA THR A 110 1.76 -6.73 -2.47
C THR A 110 2.75 -7.46 -3.39
N MET A 111 3.97 -7.68 -2.92
CA MET A 111 5.00 -8.36 -3.71
C MET A 111 4.57 -9.76 -4.14
N ARG A 112 3.96 -10.53 -3.22
CA ARG A 112 3.52 -11.89 -3.51
C ARG A 112 2.38 -11.92 -4.53
N LEU A 113 1.46 -10.96 -4.50
CA LEU A 113 0.41 -10.80 -5.51
C LEU A 113 1.00 -10.42 -6.88
N ILE A 114 1.98 -9.51 -6.94
CA ILE A 114 2.67 -9.16 -8.20
C ILE A 114 3.29 -10.41 -8.83
N GLU A 115 3.98 -11.23 -8.05
CA GLU A 115 4.59 -12.48 -8.53
C GLU A 115 3.54 -13.47 -9.07
N VAL A 116 2.40 -13.62 -8.39
CA VAL A 116 1.30 -14.49 -8.86
C VAL A 116 0.69 -13.95 -10.16
N GLY A 117 0.43 -12.65 -10.24
CA GLY A 117 -0.09 -12.00 -11.45
C GLY A 117 0.85 -12.19 -12.65
N THR A 118 2.15 -12.04 -12.44
CA THR A 118 3.18 -12.26 -13.48
C THR A 118 3.17 -13.69 -13.99
N LYS A 119 3.02 -14.69 -13.10
CA LYS A 119 2.90 -16.11 -13.49
C LYS A 119 1.63 -16.38 -14.30
N LEU A 120 0.48 -15.89 -13.84
CA LEU A 120 -0.78 -16.03 -14.58
C LEU A 120 -0.68 -15.37 -15.96
N TYR A 121 -0.01 -14.23 -16.06
CA TYR A 121 0.21 -13.55 -17.33
C TYR A 121 1.08 -14.38 -18.27
N ALA A 122 2.17 -14.98 -17.77
CA ALA A 122 3.04 -15.88 -18.53
C ALA A 122 2.30 -17.14 -19.00
N ASP A 123 1.34 -17.64 -18.22
CA ASP A 123 0.48 -18.79 -18.55
C ASP A 123 -0.67 -18.43 -19.52
N GLY A 124 -0.73 -17.19 -20.01
CA GLY A 124 -1.76 -16.73 -20.95
C GLY A 124 -3.11 -16.35 -20.29
N LYS A 125 -3.23 -16.46 -18.96
CA LYS A 125 -4.43 -16.13 -18.18
C LYS A 125 -4.52 -14.63 -17.88
N LYS A 126 -4.62 -13.83 -18.95
CA LYS A 126 -4.47 -12.37 -18.86
C LYS A 126 -5.50 -11.67 -17.98
N ASP A 127 -6.76 -12.14 -17.97
CA ASP A 127 -7.81 -11.51 -17.18
C ASP A 127 -7.66 -11.81 -15.68
N GLU A 128 -7.31 -13.05 -15.32
CA GLU A 128 -6.95 -13.42 -13.94
C GLU A 128 -5.72 -12.63 -13.46
N ALA A 129 -4.70 -12.48 -14.31
CA ALA A 129 -3.52 -11.68 -13.99
C ALA A 129 -3.86 -10.22 -13.67
N LYS A 130 -4.71 -9.59 -14.49
CA LYS A 130 -5.18 -8.21 -14.26
C LYS A 130 -5.92 -8.07 -12.93
N GLU A 131 -6.77 -9.04 -12.58
CA GLU A 131 -7.47 -9.05 -11.29
C GLU A 131 -6.46 -9.09 -10.12
N ILE A 132 -5.46 -9.96 -10.21
CA ILE A 132 -4.41 -10.09 -9.18
C ILE A 132 -3.55 -8.82 -9.09
N PHE A 133 -3.19 -8.20 -10.20
CA PHE A 133 -2.48 -6.92 -10.19
C PHE A 133 -3.33 -5.79 -9.57
N GLY A 134 -4.64 -5.77 -9.82
CA GLY A 134 -5.57 -4.86 -9.16
C GLY A 134 -5.53 -5.01 -7.63
N LYS A 135 -5.59 -6.25 -7.13
CA LYS A 135 -5.47 -6.56 -5.70
C LYS A 135 -4.10 -6.15 -5.14
N ALA A 136 -3.00 -6.39 -5.87
CA ALA A 136 -1.67 -5.96 -5.45
C ALA A 136 -1.61 -4.43 -5.24
N HIS A 137 -2.20 -3.69 -6.17
CA HIS A 137 -2.30 -2.24 -6.13
C HIS A 137 -3.13 -1.75 -4.94
N GLU A 138 -4.27 -2.38 -4.67
CA GLU A 138 -5.11 -2.07 -3.50
C GLU A 138 -4.34 -2.24 -2.19
N ILE A 139 -3.63 -3.36 -2.01
CA ILE A 139 -2.83 -3.63 -0.81
C ILE A 139 -1.68 -2.62 -0.66
N TYR A 140 -1.02 -2.25 -1.76
CA TYR A 140 0.05 -1.25 -1.74
C TYR A 140 -0.50 0.14 -1.38
N SER A 141 -1.69 0.47 -1.88
CA SER A 141 -2.38 1.71 -1.54
C SER A 141 -2.71 1.80 -0.05
N LEU A 142 -3.05 0.68 0.60
CA LEU A 142 -3.25 0.63 2.06
C LEU A 142 -1.95 0.89 2.82
N PHE A 143 -0.80 0.43 2.32
CA PHE A 143 0.50 0.74 2.92
C PHE A 143 0.75 2.26 2.92
N TRP A 144 0.52 2.92 1.78
CA TRP A 144 0.70 4.36 1.67
C TRP A 144 -0.29 5.16 2.53
N ALA A 145 -1.55 4.72 2.59
CA ALA A 145 -2.55 5.34 3.44
C ALA A 145 -2.12 5.33 4.92
N LEU A 146 -1.52 4.22 5.36
CA LEU A 146 -0.96 4.08 6.70
C LEU A 146 0.31 4.93 6.89
N ARG A 147 1.25 4.88 5.94
CA ARG A 147 2.50 5.65 5.94
C ARG A 147 2.26 7.15 6.01
N LEU A 148 1.27 7.64 5.27
CA LEU A 148 0.87 9.05 5.20
C LEU A 148 -0.10 9.45 6.33
N LYS A 149 -0.49 8.51 7.21
CA LYS A 149 -1.44 8.73 8.31
C LYS A 149 -2.77 9.31 7.82
N LEU A 150 -3.23 8.82 6.67
CA LEU A 150 -4.53 9.19 6.08
C LEU A 150 -5.67 8.36 6.69
N ILE A 151 -5.33 7.21 7.26
CA ILE A 151 -6.23 6.32 8.00
C ILE A 151 -5.58 5.99 9.35
N ASP A 152 -6.38 5.91 10.40
CA ASP A 152 -5.98 5.24 11.64
C ASP A 152 -6.33 3.73 11.54
N THR A 153 -5.91 2.94 12.53
CA THR A 153 -6.18 1.49 12.57
C THR A 153 -7.67 1.16 12.67
N ALA A 154 -8.51 2.08 13.16
CA ALA A 154 -9.97 1.94 13.17
C ALA A 154 -10.59 2.23 11.80
N GLY A 155 -10.01 3.13 11.01
CA GLY A 155 -10.40 3.53 9.66
C GLY A 155 -10.12 2.47 8.59
N LEU A 156 -9.19 1.55 8.85
CA LEU A 156 -8.96 0.34 8.04
C LEU A 156 -10.23 -0.51 7.89
N LYS A 157 -11.11 -0.55 8.91
CA LYS A 157 -12.41 -1.25 8.82
C LYS A 157 -13.41 -0.58 7.89
N THR A 158 -13.32 0.75 7.71
CA THR A 158 -14.29 1.52 6.91
C THR A 158 -13.89 1.65 5.43
N ALA A 159 -12.60 1.55 5.10
CA ALA A 159 -12.11 1.67 3.72
C ALA A 159 -12.55 0.53 2.80
N VAL A 160 -12.95 -0.62 3.37
CA VAL A 160 -13.38 -1.82 2.63
C VAL A 160 -14.89 -1.81 2.33
N ALA A 161 -15.66 -0.85 2.89
CA ALA A 161 -17.11 -0.96 2.98
C ALA A 161 -17.93 0.08 2.20
N LYS A 162 -17.34 1.02 1.45
CA LYS A 162 -18.11 2.02 0.69
C LYS A 162 -17.56 2.30 -0.69
N GLU A 163 -18.43 2.17 -1.70
CA GLU A 163 -18.31 2.84 -3.00
C GLU A 163 -18.31 4.35 -2.77
N GLN A 164 -17.12 4.91 -2.55
CA GLN A 164 -16.88 6.34 -2.59
C GLN A 164 -16.57 6.74 -4.05
N PRO A 165 -16.86 7.97 -4.47
CA PRO A 165 -16.58 8.45 -5.84
C PRO A 165 -15.08 8.48 -6.17
N TRP A 166 -14.23 8.36 -5.15
CA TRP A 166 -12.78 8.14 -5.27
C TRP A 166 -12.38 7.04 -4.28
N THR A 167 -11.70 6.02 -4.77
CA THR A 167 -11.12 4.94 -3.98
C THR A 167 -9.75 5.33 -3.44
N MET A 168 -9.24 4.61 -2.43
CA MET A 168 -7.86 4.79 -1.94
C MET A 168 -6.83 4.63 -3.07
N LYS A 169 -7.14 3.75 -4.02
CA LYS A 169 -6.38 3.58 -5.25
C LYS A 169 -6.30 4.88 -6.07
N ASP A 170 -7.43 5.55 -6.32
CA ASP A 170 -7.44 6.78 -7.12
C ASP A 170 -6.70 7.94 -6.43
N ILE A 171 -6.63 7.92 -5.09
CA ILE A 171 -5.81 8.85 -4.31
C ILE A 171 -4.32 8.56 -4.58
N MET A 172 -3.90 7.30 -4.49
CA MET A 172 -2.49 6.92 -4.67
C MET A 172 -2.02 7.09 -6.12
N ASP A 173 -2.85 6.77 -7.10
CA ASP A 173 -2.55 6.95 -8.52
C ASP A 173 -2.21 8.41 -8.88
N LYS A 174 -2.78 9.39 -8.17
CA LYS A 174 -2.46 10.82 -8.37
C LYS A 174 -1.26 11.32 -7.56
N LEU A 175 -0.85 10.58 -6.54
CA LEU A 175 0.09 11.05 -5.52
C LEU A 175 1.46 10.41 -5.63
N VAL A 176 1.49 9.13 -5.94
CA VAL A 176 2.66 8.27 -6.15
C VAL A 176 2.92 8.14 -7.65
N ASP A 177 2.59 9.18 -8.42
CA ASP A 177 3.10 9.32 -9.78
C ASP A 177 4.51 9.93 -9.67
N CYS A 178 5.49 9.06 -9.49
CA CYS A 178 6.91 9.39 -9.36
C CYS A 178 7.58 9.62 -10.73
N CYS A 179 6.81 9.55 -11.83
CA CYS A 179 7.34 9.69 -13.18
C CYS A 179 7.58 11.14 -13.62
N ASP A 180 7.33 12.12 -12.74
CA ASP A 180 7.44 13.57 -12.98
C ASP A 180 8.70 14.19 -12.34
N GLU A 181 9.76 13.40 -12.12
CA GLU A 181 11.11 13.89 -11.78
C GLU A 181 11.89 14.44 -12.98
#